data_AF-A0A355S3I1-F1
#
_entry.id   AF-A0A355S3I1-F1
#
_cell.length_a   1.000
_cell.length_b   1.000
_cell.length_c   1.000
_cell.angle_alpha   90.00
_cell.angle_beta   90.00
_cell.angle_gamma   90.00
#
_symmetry.space_group_name_H-M   'P 1'
#
loop_
_entity.id
_entity.type
_entity.pdbx_description
1 polymer ?
#
loop_
_entity_poly.entity_id
_entity_poly.type
_entity_poly.pdbx_seq_one_letter_code
_entity_poly.pdbx_strand_id
1 'polypeptide(L)' 'MPRSARVKSFDSVYHIMVRSISDTPLYKCSADKDMYLRLVEKYKGQFFFKVYAYCIMDTHAHMIIDCNGADIS' A
#
# COMPACT_ATOMS: atom_id res chain seq x y z
N MET A 1 18.70 11.83 7.83
CA MET A 1 17.81 12.30 8.92
C MET A 1 16.78 11.22 9.20
N PRO A 2 16.49 10.90 10.47
CA PRO A 2 15.37 10.03 10.79
C PRO A 2 14.06 10.67 10.31
N ARG A 3 13.13 9.84 9.82
CA ARG A 3 11.80 10.33 9.47
C ARG A 3 11.05 10.69 10.75
N SER A 4 10.28 11.77 10.73
CA SER A 4 9.34 12.07 11.80
C SER A 4 8.29 10.96 11.92
N ALA A 5 7.75 10.77 13.12
CA ALA A 5 6.64 9.84 13.34
C ALA A 5 5.46 10.21 12.44
N ARG A 6 4.80 9.18 11.88
CA ARG A 6 3.59 9.39 11.07
C ARG A 6 2.49 9.95 11.96
N VAL A 7 1.82 11.01 11.49
CA VAL A 7 0.58 11.50 12.12
C VAL A 7 -0.52 10.51 11.79
N LYS A 8 -1.13 9.94 12.83
CA LYS A 8 -2.20 8.96 12.70
C LYS A 8 -3.50 9.52 13.27
N SER A 9 -4.60 9.18 12.63
CA SER A 9 -5.95 9.40 13.15
C SER A 9 -6.86 8.24 12.73
N PHE A 10 -7.85 7.96 13.57
CA PHE A 10 -8.78 6.83 13.45
C PHE A 10 -9.65 6.91 12.19
N ASP A 11 -10.01 8.12 11.77
CA ASP A 11 -10.89 8.39 10.62
C ASP A 11 -10.12 8.86 9.37
N SER A 12 -8.81 8.57 9.31
CA SER A 12 -7.96 9.07 8.23
C SER A 12 -7.86 8.10 7.06
N VAL A 13 -7.80 8.71 5.88
CA VAL A 13 -7.49 8.03 4.62
C VAL A 13 -6.07 8.38 4.23
N TYR A 14 -5.27 7.37 3.89
CA TYR A 14 -3.85 7.50 3.62
C TYR A 14 -3.55 7.17 2.17
N HIS A 15 -2.65 7.97 1.59
CA HIS A 15 -1.97 7.62 0.34
C HIS A 15 -0.71 6.83 0.67
N ILE A 16 -0.73 5.53 0.38
CA ILE A 16 0.42 4.64 0.54
C ILE A 16 1.12 4.51 -0.80
N MET A 17 2.44 4.75 -0.81
CA MET A 17 3.31 4.51 -1.96
C MET A 17 4.29 3.38 -1.61
N VAL A 18 4.38 2.40 -2.49
CA VAL A 18 5.40 1.35 -2.48
C VAL A 18 6.31 1.59 -3.68
N ARG A 19 7.62 1.69 -3.50
CA ARG A 19 8.57 1.96 -4.59
C ARG A 19 9.80 1.07 -4.46
N SER A 20 10.37 0.68 -5.60
CA SER A 20 11.65 -0.03 -5.67
C SER A 20 12.81 0.76 -5.05
N ILE A 21 13.89 0.06 -4.69
CA ILE A 21 15.17 0.68 -4.39
C ILE A 21 15.83 1.03 -5.74
N SER A 22 15.99 2.33 -6.00
CA SER A 22 16.38 2.87 -7.32
C SER A 22 15.31 2.68 -8.42
N ASP A 23 15.66 2.91 -9.68
CA ASP A 23 14.74 2.79 -10.83
C ASP A 23 14.66 1.37 -11.41
N THR A 24 14.91 0.36 -10.56
CA THR A 24 14.76 -1.04 -10.97
C THR A 24 13.29 -1.45 -10.95
N PRO A 25 12.82 -2.32 -11.88
CA PRO A 25 11.46 -2.84 -11.83
C PRO A 25 11.18 -3.55 -10.50
N LEU A 26 10.20 -3.05 -9.76
CA LEU A 26 9.66 -3.69 -8.56
C LEU A 26 8.85 -4.93 -8.96
N TYR A 27 8.09 -4.80 -10.03
CA TYR A 27 7.31 -5.87 -10.65
C TYR A 27 8.00 -6.25 -11.96
N LYS A 28 8.51 -7.48 -12.04
CA LYS A 28 9.26 -7.98 -13.21
C LYS A 28 8.35 -8.50 -14.31
N CYS A 29 7.13 -8.89 -13.94
CA CYS A 29 6.11 -9.37 -14.86
C CYS A 29 4.70 -9.01 -14.36
N SER A 30 3.68 -9.19 -15.19
CA SER A 30 2.28 -8.97 -14.80
C SER A 30 1.84 -9.87 -13.64
N ALA A 31 2.36 -11.10 -13.55
CA ALA A 31 2.04 -12.02 -12.46
C ALA A 31 2.48 -11.49 -11.09
N ASP A 32 3.54 -10.68 -11.02
CA ASP A 32 3.96 -10.04 -9.77
C ASP A 32 2.92 -9.00 -9.30
N LYS A 33 2.31 -8.27 -10.25
CA LYS A 33 1.25 -7.30 -9.95
C LYS A 33 -0.01 -8.01 -9.45
N ASP A 34 -0.38 -9.12 -10.09
CA ASP A 34 -1.50 -9.95 -9.66
C ASP A 34 -1.26 -10.54 -8.26
N MET A 35 -0.04 -11.02 -8.00
CA MET A 35 0.33 -11.54 -6.68
C MET A 35 0.26 -10.44 -5.61
N TYR A 36 0.72 -9.23 -5.94
CA TYR A 36 0.63 -8.09 -5.03
C TYR A 36 -0.84 -7.75 -4.68
N LEU A 37 -1.73 -7.72 -5.67
CA LEU A 37 -3.17 -7.50 -5.42
C LEU A 37 -3.79 -8.61 -4.57
N ARG A 38 -3.40 -9.89 -4.77
CA ARG A 38 -3.85 -10.99 -3.92
C ARG A 38 -3.38 -10.84 -2.48
N LEU A 39 -2.15 -10.38 -2.27
CA LEU A 39 -1.63 -10.09 -0.92
C LEU A 39 -2.41 -8.95 -0.27
N VAL A 40 -2.67 -7.87 -1.01
CA VAL A 40 -3.51 -6.76 -0.53
C VAL A 40 -4.88 -7.27 -0.09
N GLU A 41 -5.57 -8.06 -0.91
CA GLU A 41 -6.91 -8.57 -0.56
C GLU A 41 -6.87 -9.51 0.65
N LYS A 42 -5.86 -10.39 0.73
CA LYS A 42 -5.63 -11.24 1.90
C LYS A 42 -5.49 -10.42 3.18
N TYR A 43 -4.65 -9.39 3.16
CA TYR A 43 -4.37 -8.58 4.34
C TYR A 43 -5.49 -7.59 4.67
N LYS A 44 -6.24 -7.13 3.66
CA LYS A 44 -7.48 -6.38 3.85
C LYS A 44 -8.49 -7.20 4.67
N GLY A 45 -8.64 -8.49 4.38
CA GLY A 45 -9.49 -9.38 5.19
C GLY A 45 -8.95 -9.63 6.60
N GLN A 46 -7.62 -9.68 6.77
CA GLN A 46 -6.99 -9.93 8.07
C GLN A 46 -7.00 -8.70 9.00
N PHE A 47 -6.79 -7.51 8.46
CA PHE A 47 -6.61 -6.27 9.22
C PHE A 47 -7.77 -5.27 9.07
N PHE A 48 -8.81 -5.64 8.31
CA PHE A 48 -10.07 -4.92 8.20
C PHE A 48 -9.98 -3.47 7.70
N PHE A 49 -8.91 -3.11 6.97
CA PHE A 49 -8.82 -1.83 6.27
C PHE A 49 -9.63 -1.85 4.97
N LYS A 50 -9.87 -0.68 4.38
CA LYS A 50 -10.52 -0.53 3.07
C LYS A 50 -9.53 0.04 2.05
N VAL A 51 -9.64 -0.41 0.80
CA VAL A 51 -8.89 0.14 -0.33
C VAL A 51 -9.88 0.85 -1.24
N TYR A 52 -9.74 2.17 -1.40
CA TYR A 52 -10.61 2.97 -2.26
C TYR A 52 -10.11 3.08 -3.70
N ALA A 53 -8.81 3.13 -3.89
CA ALA A 53 -8.19 3.18 -5.21
C ALA A 53 -6.77 2.59 -5.16
N TYR A 54 -6.29 2.10 -6.30
CA TYR A 54 -4.91 1.70 -6.46
C TYR A 54 -4.42 1.94 -7.90
N CYS A 55 -3.10 2.10 -8.05
CA CYS A 55 -2.41 2.12 -9.34
C CYS A 55 -1.11 1.34 -9.19
N ILE A 56 -0.83 0.40 -10.11
CA ILE A 56 0.38 -0.43 -10.07
C ILE A 56 1.17 -0.20 -11.36
N MET A 57 2.32 0.43 -11.22
CA MET A 57 3.31 0.64 -12.26
C MET A 57 4.43 -0.41 -12.14
N ASP A 58 5.47 -0.33 -12.97
CA ASP A 58 6.55 -1.33 -12.93
C ASP A 58 7.52 -1.10 -11.78
N THR A 59 7.73 0.16 -11.38
CA THR A 59 8.70 0.55 -10.34
C THR A 59 8.06 0.91 -9.00
N HIS A 60 6.73 1.12 -8.99
CA HIS A 60 6.01 1.53 -7.79
C HIS A 60 4.51 1.24 -7.89
N ALA A 61 3.85 1.30 -6.73
CA ALA A 61 2.41 1.21 -6.59
C ALA A 61 1.90 2.29 -5.64
N HIS A 62 0.67 2.73 -5.89
CA HIS A 62 -0.06 3.68 -5.07
C HIS A 62 -1.36 3.04 -4.60
N MET A 63 -1.73 3.32 -3.35
CA MET A 63 -2.98 2.87 -2.76
C MET A 63 -3.60 3.98 -1.92
N ILE A 64 -4.91 4.12 -2.00
CA ILE A 64 -5.70 4.95 -1.09
C ILE A 64 -6.36 4.00 -0.09
N ILE A 65 -5.88 4.03 1.15
CA ILE A 65 -6.31 3.12 2.22
C ILE A 65 -6.98 3.89 3.34
N ASP A 66 -8.19 3.47 3.68
CA ASP A 66 -8.87 3.87 4.90
C ASP A 66 -8.58 2.81 5.97
N CYS A 67 -8.02 3.26 7.09
CA CYS A 67 -7.67 2.42 8.20
C CYS A 67 -8.87 1.73 8.84
N ASN A 68 -10.08 2.29 8.70
CA ASN A 68 -11.32 1.71 9.21
C ASN A 68 -11.19 1.30 10.69
N GLY A 69 -10.52 2.16 11.46
CA GLY A 69 -10.22 1.96 12.88
C GLY A 69 -9.02 1.08 13.24
N ALA A 70 -8.31 0.53 12.25
CA ALA A 70 -7.04 -0.16 12.46
C ALA A 70 -5.87 0.82 12.59
N ASP A 71 -4.78 0.40 13.24
CA ASP A 71 -3.55 1.20 13.28
C ASP A 71 -2.74 1.02 11.97
N ILE A 72 -2.16 2.12 11.48
CA ILE A 72 -1.26 2.12 10.32
C ILE A 72 0.15 2.47 10.77
N SER A 73 1.05 1.48 10.78
CA SER A 73 2.46 1.66 11.16
C SER A 73 3.26 2.48 10.15
#